data_AF-A0A4S8IXF5-F1
#
_entry.id   AF-A0A4S8IXF5-F1
#
_cell.length_a   1.000
_cell.length_b   1.000
_cell.length_c   1.000
_cell.angle_alpha   90.00
_cell.angle_beta   90.00
_cell.angle_gamma   90.00
#
_symmetry.space_group_name_H-M   'P 1'
#
loop_
_entity.id
_entity.type
_entity.pdbx_description
1 polymer ?
#
loop_
_entity_poly.entity_id
_entity_poly.type
_entity_poly.pdbx_seq_one_letter_code
_entity_poly.pdbx_strand_id
1 'polypeptide(L)'
;MEPEQLLGILPRCPFGRFAASKYLAVVHAKLEESLFGAGSEQRRQVLEGAHPRTGFYSEFLRLAKAVWLLHLLAFALDPAPSHFEASRGADFHPRYMESVVRFAGGRVPPGSVVGFPVGPGFKLGDGSVIRARVYLVPRAPPSASVMRN
;
A
#
# COMPACT_ATOMS: atom_id res chain seq x y z
N MET A 1 12.48 -15.30 8.36
CA MET A 1 12.69 -14.81 9.74
C MET A 1 11.60 -13.81 10.08
N GLU A 2 10.90 -14.05 11.19
CA GLU A 2 9.92 -13.11 11.73
C GLU A 2 10.63 -11.84 12.24
N PRO A 3 10.06 -10.64 12.04
CA PRO A 3 10.73 -9.39 12.39
C PRO A 3 11.04 -9.31 13.89
N GLU A 4 10.20 -9.89 14.75
CA GLU A 4 10.42 -9.95 16.19
C GLU A 4 11.65 -10.77 16.60
N GLN A 5 11.88 -11.91 15.92
CA GLN A 5 13.04 -12.75 16.19
C GLN A 5 14.34 -12.00 15.87
N LEU A 6 14.38 -11.31 14.73
CA LEU A 6 15.52 -10.47 14.34
C LEU A 6 15.78 -9.37 15.38
N LEU A 7 14.73 -8.66 15.78
CA LEU A 7 14.85 -7.52 16.69
C LEU A 7 15.09 -7.92 18.14
N GLY A 8 14.83 -9.18 18.51
CA GLY A 8 15.28 -9.76 19.77
C GLY A 8 16.80 -9.97 19.85
N ILE A 9 17.48 -10.08 18.70
CA ILE A 9 18.94 -10.28 18.62
C ILE A 9 19.65 -8.96 18.30
N LEU A 10 19.12 -8.20 17.33
CA LEU A 10 19.71 -6.97 16.81
C LEU A 10 18.67 -5.83 16.80
N PRO A 11 18.28 -5.30 17.98
CA PRO A 11 17.22 -4.31 18.08
C PRO A 11 17.54 -3.00 17.34
N ARG A 12 18.81 -2.64 17.23
CA ARG A 12 19.25 -1.37 16.61
C ARG A 12 19.79 -1.54 15.19
N CYS A 13 19.51 -2.65 14.52
CA CYS A 13 19.84 -2.83 13.11
C CYS A 13 19.11 -1.81 12.22
N PRO A 14 19.49 -1.63 10.93
CA PRO A 14 18.83 -0.67 10.03
C PRO A 14 17.31 -0.82 9.99
N PHE A 15 16.82 -2.06 9.92
CA PHE A 15 15.38 -2.35 9.96
C PHE A 15 14.75 -1.94 11.30
N GLY A 16 15.40 -2.22 12.45
CA GLY A 16 14.90 -1.85 13.77
C GLY A 16 14.76 -0.34 13.95
N ARG A 17 15.78 0.43 13.53
CA ARG A 17 15.72 1.90 13.54
C ARG A 17 14.62 2.44 12.64
N PHE A 18 14.46 1.85 11.45
CA PHE A 18 13.36 2.19 10.56
C PHE A 18 12.00 1.91 11.19
N ALA A 19 11.79 0.72 11.76
CA ALA A 19 10.54 0.32 12.38
C ALA A 19 10.19 1.24 13.57
N ALA A 20 11.16 1.54 14.45
CA ALA A 20 10.97 2.46 15.56
C ALA A 20 10.61 3.87 15.07
N SER A 21 11.32 4.39 14.08
CA SER A 21 11.03 5.70 13.49
C SER A 21 9.63 5.77 12.87
N LYS A 22 9.24 4.75 12.10
CA LYS A 22 7.89 4.68 11.49
C LYS A 22 6.80 4.53 12.54
N TYR A 23 7.05 3.76 13.60
CA TYR A 23 6.10 3.59 14.69
C TYR A 23 5.79 4.93 15.34
N LEU A 24 6.82 5.67 15.75
CA LEU A 24 6.66 6.95 16.43
C LEU A 24 6.03 8.03 15.54
N ALA A 25 6.19 7.93 14.22
CA ALA A 25 5.60 8.84 13.25
C ALA A 25 4.12 8.55 12.96
N VAL A 26 3.71 7.28 12.92
CA VAL A 26 2.34 6.88 12.56
C VAL A 26 1.45 6.72 13.79
N VAL A 27 1.99 6.18 14.87
CA VAL A 27 1.26 5.89 16.10
C VAL A 27 1.52 7.03 17.10
N HIS A 28 0.60 7.98 17.15
CA HIS A 28 0.69 9.12 18.05
C HIS A 28 0.44 8.71 19.51
N ALA A 29 1.00 9.43 20.49
CA ALA A 29 0.86 9.08 21.91
C ALA A 29 -0.61 8.98 22.36
N LYS A 30 -1.46 9.92 21.92
CA LYS A 30 -2.91 9.89 22.17
C LYS A 30 -3.62 8.66 21.57
N LEU A 31 -3.13 8.17 20.42
CA LEU A 31 -3.64 6.94 19.81
C LEU A 31 -3.25 5.73 20.66
N GLU A 32 -2.00 5.66 21.12
CA GLU A 32 -1.55 4.59 22.04
C GLU A 32 -2.36 4.58 23.33
N GLU A 33 -2.57 5.74 23.97
CA GLU A 33 -3.37 5.84 25.18
C GLU A 33 -4.82 5.38 24.95
N SER A 34 -5.40 5.71 23.80
CA SER A 34 -6.77 5.29 23.47
C SER A 34 -6.87 3.79 23.15
N LEU A 35 -5.84 3.20 22.54
CA LEU A 35 -5.81 1.78 22.15
C LEU A 35 -5.39 0.85 23.29
N PHE A 36 -4.47 1.31 24.14
CA PHE A 36 -3.77 0.47 25.14
C PHE A 36 -3.94 0.96 26.57
N GLY A 37 -4.55 2.12 26.78
CA GLY A 37 -4.69 2.77 28.10
C GLY A 37 -3.47 3.61 28.50
N ALA A 38 -3.66 4.45 29.52
CA ALA A 38 -2.64 5.38 30.02
C ALA A 38 -1.39 4.71 30.64
N GLY A 39 -1.45 3.41 30.96
CA GLY A 39 -0.34 2.64 31.54
C GLY A 39 0.54 1.92 30.52
N SER A 40 0.43 2.22 29.23
CA SER A 40 1.21 1.55 28.20
C SER A 40 2.68 2.02 28.17
N GLU A 41 3.60 1.09 28.43
CA GLU A 41 5.05 1.31 28.34
C GLU A 41 5.60 1.17 26.90
N GLN A 42 4.71 0.93 25.93
CA GLN A 42 5.09 0.58 24.56
C GLN A 42 5.89 1.70 23.89
N ARG A 43 5.38 2.93 23.91
CA ARG A 43 6.08 4.10 23.37
C ARG A 43 7.45 4.30 23.96
N ARG A 44 7.57 4.19 25.29
CA ARG A 44 8.82 4.42 26.02
C ARG A 44 9.87 3.42 25.59
N GLN A 45 9.51 2.13 25.51
CA GLN A 45 10.41 1.10 24.99
C GLN A 45 10.89 1.41 23.56
N VAL A 46 10.00 1.86 22.67
CA VAL A 46 10.39 2.24 21.30
C VAL A 46 11.33 3.45 21.28
N LEU A 47 11.09 4.46 22.12
CA LEU A 47 11.96 5.63 22.27
C LEU A 47 13.37 5.25 22.76
N GLU A 48 13.48 4.24 23.63
CA GLU A 48 14.75 3.70 24.13
C GLU A 48 15.48 2.80 23.10
N GLY A 49 14.86 2.59 21.93
CA GLY A 49 15.37 1.75 20.86
C GLY A 49 15.17 0.25 21.11
N ALA A 50 14.22 -0.10 21.99
CA ALA A 50 13.72 -1.46 22.15
C ALA A 50 12.48 -1.70 21.29
N HIS A 51 12.08 -2.96 21.17
CA HIS A 51 10.94 -3.39 20.39
C HIS A 51 9.97 -4.17 21.27
N PRO A 52 8.80 -3.59 21.62
CA PRO A 52 7.80 -4.20 22.47
C PRO A 52 7.30 -5.55 21.95
N ARG A 53 7.03 -6.50 22.86
CA ARG A 53 6.44 -7.81 22.52
C ARG A 53 4.93 -7.84 22.75
N THR A 54 4.24 -6.83 22.21
CA THR A 54 2.77 -6.75 22.26
C THR A 54 2.18 -7.20 20.93
N GLY A 55 0.95 -7.74 20.94
CA GLY A 55 0.29 -8.18 19.71
C GLY A 55 0.14 -7.07 18.66
N PHE A 56 -0.12 -5.83 19.10
CA PHE A 56 -0.17 -4.69 18.18
C PHE A 56 1.18 -4.40 17.54
N TYR A 57 2.25 -4.37 18.34
CA TYR A 57 3.58 -4.07 17.83
C TYR A 57 4.09 -5.17 16.89
N SER A 58 3.76 -6.44 17.17
CA SER A 58 3.98 -7.58 16.30
C SER A 58 3.38 -7.40 14.91
N GLU A 59 2.09 -7.05 14.82
CA GLU A 59 1.45 -6.79 13.52
C GLU A 59 2.01 -5.54 12.84
N PHE A 60 2.32 -4.50 13.63
CA PHE A 60 3.00 -3.32 13.11
C PHE A 60 4.37 -3.67 12.50
N LEU A 61 5.15 -4.55 13.12
CA LEU A 61 6.45 -4.99 12.60
C LEU A 61 6.32 -5.75 11.28
N ARG A 62 5.27 -6.56 11.10
CA ARG A 62 4.99 -7.22 9.82
C ARG A 62 4.71 -6.20 8.73
N LEU A 63 3.91 -5.17 9.02
CA LEU A 63 3.67 -4.06 8.10
C LEU A 63 4.96 -3.29 7.79
N ALA A 64 5.71 -2.91 8.83
CA ALA A 64 6.98 -2.18 8.68
C ALA A 64 7.98 -2.97 7.83
N LYS A 65 8.06 -4.30 8.02
CA LYS A 65 8.90 -5.18 7.20
C LYS A 65 8.47 -5.17 5.74
N ALA A 66 7.18 -5.26 5.44
CA ALA A 66 6.69 -5.19 4.06
C ALA A 66 7.07 -3.87 3.39
N VAL A 67 6.89 -2.74 4.08
CA VAL A 67 7.27 -1.42 3.57
C VAL A 67 8.79 -1.30 3.40
N TRP A 68 9.57 -1.80 4.35
CA TRP A 68 11.04 -1.79 4.26
C TRP A 68 11.54 -2.58 3.05
N LEU A 69 11.04 -3.81 2.86
CA LEU A 69 11.39 -4.63 1.72
C LEU A 69 10.96 -3.99 0.39
N LEU A 70 9.82 -3.29 0.35
CA LEU A 70 9.40 -2.54 -0.82
C LEU A 70 10.38 -1.41 -1.16
N HIS A 71 10.88 -0.68 -0.16
CA HIS A 71 11.91 0.34 -0.38
C HIS A 71 13.20 -0.28 -0.92
N LEU A 72 13.66 -1.38 -0.31
CA LEU A 72 14.86 -2.08 -0.78
C LEU A 72 14.70 -2.59 -2.22
N LEU A 73 13.52 -3.13 -2.56
CA LEU A 73 13.20 -3.57 -3.92
C LEU A 73 13.25 -2.40 -4.90
N ALA A 74 12.65 -1.26 -4.56
CA ALA A 74 12.69 -0.09 -5.42
C ALA A 74 14.12 0.41 -5.69
N PHE A 75 15.01 0.36 -4.68
CA PHE A 75 16.42 0.72 -4.84
C PHE A 75 17.27 -0.33 -5.56
N ALA A 76 16.84 -1.59 -5.57
CA ALA A 76 17.53 -2.66 -6.28
C ALA A 76 17.23 -2.67 -7.79
N LEU A 77 16.23 -1.91 -8.23
CA LEU A 77 15.81 -1.83 -9.63
C LEU A 77 16.44 -0.63 -10.32
N ASP A 78 17.09 -0.88 -11.46
CA ASP A 78 17.68 0.13 -12.34
C ASP A 78 17.22 -0.10 -13.79
N PRO A 79 16.45 0.82 -14.40
CA PRO A 79 15.95 2.07 -13.82
C PRO A 79 14.91 1.85 -12.71
N ALA A 80 14.77 2.85 -11.84
CA ALA A 80 13.77 2.84 -10.77
C ALA A 80 12.35 2.68 -11.34
N PRO A 81 11.44 1.95 -10.65
CA PRO A 81 10.06 1.78 -11.11
C PRO A 81 9.32 3.11 -11.22
N SER A 82 8.61 3.32 -12.32
CA SER A 82 7.68 4.45 -12.46
C SER A 82 6.26 4.00 -12.10
N HIS A 83 5.59 4.74 -11.22
CA HIS A 83 4.18 4.48 -10.93
C HIS A 83 3.26 5.19 -11.94
N PHE A 84 2.05 4.69 -12.09
CA PHE A 84 0.98 5.36 -12.84
C PHE A 84 -0.36 5.09 -12.17
N GLU A 85 -1.31 6.00 -12.35
CA GLU A 85 -2.66 5.87 -11.81
C GLU A 85 -3.71 5.98 -12.92
N ALA A 86 -4.82 5.29 -12.72
CA ALA A 86 -5.95 5.35 -13.63
C ALA A 86 -6.87 6.51 -13.24
N SER A 87 -7.13 7.41 -14.19
CA SER A 87 -8.09 8.50 -13.98
C SER A 87 -9.53 7.98 -14.08
N ARG A 88 -10.43 8.58 -13.30
CA ARG A 88 -11.87 8.35 -13.44
C ARG A 88 -12.32 8.71 -14.87
N GLY A 89 -13.13 7.84 -15.47
CA GLY A 89 -13.63 7.94 -16.83
C GLY A 89 -12.68 7.40 -17.91
N ALA A 90 -11.45 7.01 -17.57
CA ALA A 90 -10.52 6.40 -18.51
C ALA A 90 -11.04 5.04 -19.00
N ASP A 91 -10.76 4.70 -20.25
CA ASP A 91 -11.08 3.38 -20.80
C ASP A 91 -10.26 2.30 -20.10
N PHE A 92 -10.89 1.16 -19.81
CA PHE A 92 -10.21 0.04 -19.19
C PHE A 92 -9.21 -0.60 -20.16
N HIS A 93 -7.95 -0.68 -19.74
CA HIS A 93 -6.90 -1.31 -20.53
C HIS A 93 -6.30 -2.54 -19.81
N PRO A 94 -6.62 -3.78 -20.22
CA PRO A 94 -6.27 -5.00 -19.47
C PRO A 94 -4.76 -5.26 -19.32
N ARG A 95 -3.93 -4.65 -20.18
CA ARG A 95 -2.45 -4.69 -20.03
C ARG A 95 -1.95 -3.87 -18.83
N TYR A 96 -2.62 -2.77 -18.50
CA TYR A 96 -2.18 -1.81 -17.48
C TYR A 96 -3.09 -1.78 -16.25
N MET A 97 -4.27 -2.37 -16.33
CA MET A 97 -5.30 -2.30 -15.30
C MET A 97 -5.87 -3.69 -14.99
N GLU A 98 -6.24 -3.88 -13.74
CA GLU A 98 -6.96 -5.05 -13.24
C GLU A 98 -8.19 -4.59 -12.46
N SER A 99 -9.34 -5.21 -12.71
CA SER A 99 -10.54 -4.91 -11.93
C SER A 99 -10.45 -5.54 -10.55
N VAL A 100 -10.82 -4.79 -9.53
CA VAL A 100 -10.99 -5.35 -8.17
C VAL A 100 -12.26 -6.20 -8.02
N VAL A 101 -13.18 -6.10 -8.98
CA VAL A 101 -14.41 -6.89 -9.04
C VAL A 101 -14.22 -8.05 -10.00
N ARG A 102 -14.63 -9.24 -9.58
CA ARG A 102 -14.69 -10.40 -10.47
C ARG A 102 -15.99 -10.36 -11.28
N PHE A 103 -15.87 -10.38 -12.60
CA PHE A 103 -17.03 -10.45 -13.50
C PHE A 103 -17.36 -11.91 -13.84
N ALA A 104 -18.64 -12.18 -14.07
CA ALA A 104 -19.11 -13.46 -14.57
C ALA A 104 -18.38 -13.81 -15.89
N GLY A 105 -17.86 -15.04 -15.99
CA GLY A 105 -17.06 -15.47 -17.14
C GLY A 105 -15.63 -14.91 -17.20
N GLY A 106 -15.17 -14.19 -16.17
CA GLY A 106 -13.78 -13.73 -16.06
C GLY A 106 -13.39 -12.61 -17.02
N ARG A 107 -14.36 -12.00 -17.72
CA ARG A 107 -14.12 -10.94 -18.71
C ARG A 107 -14.81 -9.66 -18.29
N VAL A 108 -14.11 -8.55 -18.44
CA VAL A 108 -14.66 -7.20 -18.22
C VAL A 108 -15.68 -6.90 -19.31
N PRO A 109 -16.90 -6.43 -18.98
CA PRO A 109 -17.90 -6.06 -19.97
C PRO A 109 -17.39 -4.97 -20.93
N PRO A 110 -17.70 -5.06 -22.24
CA PRO A 110 -17.41 -3.99 -23.20
C PRO A 110 -17.99 -2.65 -22.75
N GLY A 111 -17.29 -1.55 -23.03
CA GLY A 111 -17.73 -0.22 -22.61
C GLY A 111 -17.60 0.04 -21.11
N SER A 112 -16.81 -0.75 -20.39
CA SER A 112 -16.45 -0.42 -19.00
C SER A 112 -15.37 0.66 -18.95
N VAL A 113 -15.55 1.64 -18.09
CA VAL A 113 -14.59 2.71 -17.79
C VAL A 113 -14.22 2.68 -16.31
N VAL A 114 -13.10 3.32 -15.96
CA VAL A 114 -12.66 3.45 -14.58
C VAL A 114 -13.64 4.33 -13.81
N GLY A 115 -14.32 3.76 -12.82
CA GLY A 115 -15.14 4.51 -11.88
C GLY A 115 -14.27 5.28 -10.89
N PHE A 116 -13.28 4.60 -10.30
CA PHE A 116 -12.25 5.20 -9.46
C PHE A 116 -11.02 4.28 -9.35
N PRO A 117 -9.82 4.86 -9.12
CA PRO A 117 -8.62 4.08 -8.83
C PRO A 117 -8.69 3.47 -7.43
N VAL A 118 -8.22 2.23 -7.29
CA VAL A 118 -8.09 1.52 -6.00
C VAL A 118 -6.63 1.39 -5.59
N GLY A 119 -5.73 1.26 -6.56
CA GLY A 119 -4.29 1.27 -6.31
C GLY A 119 -3.49 1.57 -7.57
N PRO A 120 -2.26 2.08 -7.41
CA PRO A 120 -1.40 2.43 -8.53
C PRO A 120 -0.93 1.18 -9.28
N GLY A 121 -0.56 1.39 -10.55
CA GLY A 121 0.24 0.45 -11.32
C GLY A 121 1.70 0.89 -11.34
N PHE A 122 2.58 -0.03 -11.73
CA PHE A 122 4.02 0.23 -11.84
C PHE A 122 4.56 -0.32 -13.16
N LYS A 123 5.42 0.44 -13.82
CA LYS A 123 6.25 -0.04 -14.93
C LYS A 123 7.66 -0.26 -14.40
N LEU A 124 8.21 -1.44 -14.68
CA LEU A 124 9.56 -1.81 -14.28
C LEU A 124 10.53 -1.59 -15.45
N GLY A 125 11.83 -1.55 -15.15
CA GLY A 125 12.88 -1.28 -16.14
C GLY A 125 12.98 -2.30 -17.27
N ASP A 126 12.55 -3.54 -17.03
CA ASP A 126 12.50 -4.62 -18.04
C ASP A 126 11.27 -4.54 -18.97
N GLY A 127 10.43 -3.50 -18.81
CA GLY A 127 9.20 -3.31 -19.57
C GLY A 127 8.00 -4.09 -19.04
N SER A 128 8.15 -4.84 -17.94
CA SER A 128 7.03 -5.50 -17.25
C SER A 128 6.15 -4.48 -16.53
N VAL A 129 4.88 -4.87 -16.29
CA VAL A 129 3.85 -4.00 -15.72
C VAL A 129 3.15 -4.70 -14.57
N ILE A 130 3.18 -4.07 -13.39
CA ILE A 130 2.25 -4.33 -12.30
C ILE A 130 1.01 -3.49 -12.57
N ARG A 131 -0.15 -4.14 -12.72
CA ARG A 131 -1.37 -3.48 -13.16
C ARG A 131 -1.95 -2.60 -12.06
N ALA A 132 -2.45 -1.43 -12.44
CA ALA A 132 -3.25 -0.58 -11.56
C ALA A 132 -4.56 -1.27 -11.20
N ARG A 133 -4.92 -1.24 -9.92
CA ARG A 133 -6.19 -1.81 -9.45
C ARG A 133 -7.27 -0.76 -9.60
N VAL A 134 -8.34 -1.08 -10.32
CA VAL A 134 -9.41 -0.15 -10.64
C VAL A 134 -10.78 -0.73 -10.34
N TYR A 135 -11.70 0.12 -9.91
CA TYR A 135 -13.11 -0.20 -9.91
C TYR A 135 -13.71 0.25 -11.25
N LEU A 136 -14.50 -0.62 -11.87
CA LEU A 136 -15.07 -0.39 -13.20
C LEU A 136 -16.56 -0.15 -13.13
N VAL A 137 -17.04 0.74 -13.99
CA VAL A 137 -18.46 1.05 -14.18
C VAL A 137 -18.80 1.04 -15.68
N PRO A 138 -20.06 0.75 -16.05
CA PRO A 138 -20.51 0.95 -17.42
C PRO A 138 -20.33 2.42 -17.83
N ARG A 139 -19.89 2.64 -19.07
CA ARG A 139 -19.81 3.99 -19.64
C ARG A 139 -21.20 4.60 -19.71
N ALA A 140 -21.35 5.78 -19.12
CA ALA A 140 -22.58 6.54 -19.25
C ALA A 140 -22.82 6.91 -20.73
N PRO A 141 -24.07 6.89 -21.21
CA PRO A 141 -24.39 7.40 -22.54
C PRO A 141 -24.02 8.89 -22.62
N PRO A 142 -23.60 9.40 -23.80
CA PRO A 142 -23.34 10.81 -24.00
C PRO A 142 -24.58 11.62 -23.62
N SER A 143 -24.41 12.69 -22.83
CA SER A 143 -25.53 13.53 -22.41
C SER A 143 -26.23 14.13 -23.63
N ALA A 144 -27.56 14.04 -23.68
CA ALA A 144 -28.41 14.53 -24.77
C ALA A 144 -28.34 16.05 -25.04
N SER A 145 -27.53 16.79 -24.29
CA SER A 145 -27.26 18.22 -24.47
C SER A 145 -26.32 18.55 -25.63
N VAL A 146 -25.64 17.57 -26.24
CA VAL A 146 -24.69 17.79 -27.35
C VAL A 146 -25.31 17.55 -28.74
N MET A 147 -26.59 17.14 -28.82
CA MET A 147 -27.28 16.87 -30.09
C MET A 147 -28.33 17.94 -30.48
N ARG A 148 -28.21 19.17 -29.96
CA ARG A 148 -28.99 20.30 -30.48
C ARG A 148 -28.07 21.20 -31.31
N ASN A 149 -27.98 20.90 -32.60
CA ASN A 149 -27.63 21.85 -33.66
C ASN A 149 -28.81 21.90 -34.64
#